data_AF-A0A9X1DPS9-F1
#
_entry.id   AF-A0A9X1DPS9-F1
#
_cell.length_a   1.000
_cell.length_b   1.000
_cell.length_c   1.000
_cell.angle_alpha   90.00
_cell.angle_beta   90.00
_cell.angle_gamma   90.00
#
_symmetry.space_group_name_H-M   'P 1'
#
loop_
_entity.id
_entity.type
_entity.pdbx_description
1 polymer ?
#
loop_
_entity_poly.entity_id
_entity_poly.type
_entity_poly.pdbx_seq_one_letter_code
_entity_poly.pdbx_strand_id
1 'polypeptide(L)'
;MAKRILGSMLFLLLGIASFTFLSGLNVEAADPVHTVSSQETVESIAAIYDISTEQLMDMNGLPDGKLYIGQELTIQTAYTPSNYQWSERGKQIANYAKSFTGFKKTAGEETPIKGFDSSGLIHWVLSRQKVPIDRLSVEGYYKQGMDTNTPKAGDVIFFLEKGSSKVVTAGIYLGGNQFVNSGYGAETVQVRSTIEKYFAQYQAEYKTYTPKGEHVVQNNETLKSISDNYGVSVDTIKKRNALPTDSLMQGQYLQIYSSPLYPFYANQEASYDRAYDVIKYAYTLRGFTYVFGEYDPMIGMDCSGFIYWAMKEQGISLKRGSAADYYSLLPKLRDPKAGDLVFFSDTDLSQEITHVGIYLGDGRFIHTTRNTGVHISDLTSSYFNKKFESFGQVQINNMD
;
A
#
# COMPACT_ATOMS: atom_id res chain seq x y z
N MET A 1 -76.89 2.79 41.96
CA MET A 1 -75.45 2.81 41.62
C MET A 1 -75.08 1.41 41.11
N ALA A 2 -74.28 1.32 40.04
CA ALA A 2 -73.77 0.12 39.35
C ALA A 2 -74.70 -0.64 38.37
N LYS A 3 -74.52 -0.35 37.07
CA LYS A 3 -74.90 -1.15 35.89
C LYS A 3 -73.96 -2.36 35.74
N ARG A 4 -74.47 -3.50 35.26
CA ARG A 4 -73.69 -4.61 34.68
C ARG A 4 -74.10 -4.76 33.21
N ILE A 5 -73.12 -4.71 32.31
CA ILE A 5 -73.25 -4.76 30.85
C ILE A 5 -72.60 -6.05 30.33
N LEU A 6 -73.31 -6.66 29.37
CA LEU A 6 -72.96 -7.63 28.31
C LEU A 6 -71.67 -8.47 28.41
N GLY A 7 -71.85 -9.79 28.28
CA GLY A 7 -70.86 -10.71 27.72
C GLY A 7 -70.98 -10.79 26.20
N SER A 8 -69.85 -10.74 25.50
CA SER A 8 -69.69 -11.10 24.09
C SER A 8 -68.52 -12.06 23.96
N MET A 9 -68.77 -13.27 23.45
CA MET A 9 -67.76 -14.26 23.11
C MET A 9 -67.30 -14.02 21.66
N LEU A 10 -66.01 -13.71 21.49
CA LEU A 10 -65.35 -13.61 20.19
C LEU A 10 -64.56 -14.92 19.96
N PHE A 11 -64.89 -15.66 18.91
CA PHE A 11 -64.14 -16.82 18.45
C PHE A 11 -62.84 -16.34 17.76
N LEU A 12 -61.68 -16.78 18.26
CA LEU A 12 -60.39 -16.56 17.62
C LEU A 12 -59.98 -17.84 16.85
N LEU A 13 -60.00 -17.77 15.52
CA LEU A 13 -59.46 -18.79 14.63
C LEU A 13 -57.93 -18.66 14.58
N LEU A 14 -57.21 -19.61 15.19
CA LEU A 14 -55.76 -19.78 15.04
C LEU A 14 -55.49 -20.60 13.77
N GLY A 15 -55.06 -19.93 12.70
CA GLY A 15 -54.50 -20.57 11.52
C GLY A 15 -53.06 -21.01 11.78
N ILE A 16 -52.83 -22.31 11.88
CA ILE A 16 -51.49 -22.90 11.94
C ILE A 16 -50.94 -22.95 10.51
N ALA A 17 -50.02 -22.04 10.16
CA ALA A 17 -49.23 -22.15 8.95
C ALA A 17 -48.16 -23.24 9.16
N SER A 18 -48.35 -24.38 8.50
CA SER A 18 -47.36 -25.45 8.44
C SER A 18 -46.23 -25.02 7.51
N PHE A 19 -45.08 -24.66 8.06
CA PHE A 19 -43.86 -24.45 7.28
C PHE A 19 -43.21 -25.80 7.01
N THR A 20 -43.31 -26.28 5.78
CA THR A 20 -42.45 -27.35 5.28
C THR A 20 -41.03 -26.81 5.15
N PHE A 21 -40.13 -27.24 6.03
CA PHE A 21 -38.70 -26.99 5.93
C PHE A 21 -38.16 -27.69 4.68
N LEU A 22 -37.88 -26.92 3.62
CA LEU A 22 -36.98 -27.32 2.56
C LEU A 22 -35.56 -27.32 3.14
N SER A 23 -35.05 -28.50 3.45
CA SER A 23 -33.66 -28.72 3.83
C SER A 23 -32.78 -28.59 2.58
N GLY A 24 -31.88 -27.61 2.53
CA GLY A 24 -30.87 -27.56 1.47
C GLY A 24 -30.30 -26.20 1.03
N LEU A 25 -30.63 -25.09 1.69
CA LEU A 25 -29.94 -23.81 1.45
C LEU A 25 -29.30 -23.35 2.76
N ASN A 26 -28.00 -23.66 2.92
CA ASN A 26 -27.17 -22.88 3.83
C ASN A 26 -27.00 -21.50 3.19
N VAL A 27 -27.94 -20.60 3.49
CA VAL A 27 -27.67 -19.17 3.37
C VAL A 27 -26.69 -18.87 4.49
N GLU A 28 -25.41 -18.78 4.15
CA GLU A 28 -24.39 -18.26 5.07
C GLU A 28 -24.86 -16.84 5.44
N ALA A 29 -25.29 -16.66 6.69
CA ALA A 29 -25.75 -15.36 7.15
C ALA A 29 -24.61 -14.37 6.99
N ALA A 30 -24.88 -13.22 6.36
CA ALA A 30 -23.88 -12.17 6.28
C ALA A 30 -23.38 -11.82 7.68
N ASP A 31 -22.06 -11.73 7.85
CA ASP A 31 -21.46 -11.42 9.13
C ASP A 31 -22.07 -10.13 9.72
N PRO A 32 -22.36 -10.10 11.03
CA PRO A 32 -22.90 -8.90 11.65
C PRO A 32 -21.92 -7.72 11.48
N VAL A 33 -22.47 -6.55 11.19
CA VAL A 33 -21.73 -5.29 11.03
C VAL A 33 -22.06 -4.36 12.19
N HIS A 34 -21.04 -3.75 12.77
CA HIS A 34 -21.15 -2.70 13.77
C HIS A 34 -20.76 -1.35 13.17
N THR A 35 -21.63 -0.34 13.28
CA THR A 35 -21.35 1.02 12.82
C THR A 35 -20.84 1.87 13.98
N VAL A 36 -19.59 2.34 13.88
CA VAL A 36 -18.93 3.12 14.92
C VAL A 36 -19.71 4.41 15.23
N SER A 37 -20.03 4.59 16.50
CA SER A 37 -20.68 5.74 17.09
C SER A 37 -19.69 6.70 17.75
N SER A 38 -20.17 7.86 18.16
CA SER A 38 -19.35 8.87 18.83
C SER A 38 -18.73 8.30 20.11
N GLN A 39 -17.42 8.54 20.31
CA GLN A 39 -16.62 8.13 21.47
C GLN A 39 -16.37 6.63 21.64
N GLU A 40 -16.82 5.78 20.71
CA GLU A 40 -16.46 4.36 20.75
C GLU A 40 -14.97 4.15 20.41
N THR A 41 -14.39 3.17 21.08
CA THR A 41 -13.01 2.71 20.87
C THR A 41 -13.02 1.24 20.45
N VAL A 42 -11.87 0.75 19.98
CA VAL A 42 -11.71 -0.68 19.67
C VAL A 42 -12.00 -1.53 20.93
N GLU A 43 -11.55 -1.09 22.09
CA GLU A 43 -11.78 -1.75 23.38
C GLU A 43 -13.27 -1.81 23.74
N SER A 44 -13.99 -0.69 23.60
CA SER A 44 -15.42 -0.66 23.95
C SER A 44 -16.24 -1.54 23.02
N ILE A 45 -15.94 -1.55 21.72
CA ILE A 45 -16.64 -2.38 20.73
C ILE A 45 -16.31 -3.86 20.93
N ALA A 46 -15.04 -4.20 21.12
CA ALA A 46 -14.62 -5.57 21.36
C ALA A 46 -15.31 -6.17 22.60
N ALA A 47 -15.46 -5.37 23.67
CA ALA A 47 -16.18 -5.76 24.89
C ALA A 47 -17.69 -5.99 24.67
N ILE A 48 -18.34 -5.24 23.76
CA ILE A 48 -19.77 -5.44 23.42
C ILE A 48 -20.00 -6.84 22.82
N TYR A 49 -19.03 -7.34 22.05
CA TYR A 49 -19.15 -8.60 21.30
C TYR A 49 -18.38 -9.77 21.91
N ASP A 50 -17.79 -9.59 23.10
CA ASP A 50 -16.99 -10.61 23.79
C ASP A 50 -15.85 -11.19 22.92
N ILE A 51 -15.17 -10.30 22.19
CA ILE A 51 -13.98 -10.62 21.38
C ILE A 51 -12.78 -9.80 21.87
N SER A 52 -11.56 -10.21 21.52
CA SER A 52 -10.37 -9.42 21.80
C SER A 52 -10.26 -8.22 20.86
N THR A 53 -9.54 -7.19 21.29
CA THR A 53 -9.19 -6.04 20.44
C THR A 53 -8.39 -6.47 19.22
N GLU A 54 -7.47 -7.41 19.39
CA GLU A 54 -6.68 -8.01 18.31
C GLU A 54 -7.56 -8.69 17.26
N GLN A 55 -8.55 -9.48 17.70
CA GLN A 55 -9.51 -10.10 16.78
C GLN A 55 -10.27 -9.04 15.98
N LEU A 56 -10.83 -8.02 16.66
CA LEU A 56 -11.60 -6.96 16.00
C LEU A 56 -10.74 -6.17 15.00
N MET A 57 -9.50 -5.85 15.37
CA MET A 57 -8.57 -5.13 14.51
C MET A 57 -8.17 -5.96 13.30
N ASP A 58 -7.77 -7.21 13.51
CA ASP A 58 -7.29 -8.08 12.43
C ASP A 58 -8.37 -8.38 11.40
N MET A 59 -9.58 -8.73 11.83
CA MET A 59 -10.68 -9.05 10.90
C MET A 59 -11.09 -7.84 10.04
N ASN A 60 -10.91 -6.62 10.57
CA ASN A 60 -11.23 -5.37 9.87
C ASN A 60 -9.99 -4.72 9.21
N GLY A 61 -8.81 -5.31 9.35
CA GLY A 61 -7.56 -4.73 8.88
C GLY A 61 -7.23 -3.37 9.49
N LEU A 62 -7.66 -3.09 10.73
CA LEU A 62 -7.41 -1.81 11.37
C LEU A 62 -5.90 -1.65 11.63
N PRO A 63 -5.25 -0.60 11.08
CA PRO A 63 -3.81 -0.42 11.22
C PRO A 63 -3.40 0.05 12.62
N ASP A 64 -4.35 0.65 13.36
CA ASP A 64 -4.22 1.08 14.74
C ASP A 64 -5.61 1.19 15.39
N GLY A 65 -5.65 1.57 16.68
CA GLY A 65 -6.90 1.69 17.44
C GLY A 65 -7.79 2.88 17.06
N LYS A 66 -7.46 3.62 15.98
CA LYS A 66 -8.21 4.83 15.60
C LYS A 66 -9.44 4.46 14.77
N LEU A 67 -10.61 4.84 15.29
CA LEU A 67 -11.90 4.64 14.63
C LEU A 67 -12.53 5.97 14.18
N TYR A 68 -13.47 5.88 13.24
CA TYR A 68 -14.19 7.02 12.68
C TYR A 68 -15.69 6.81 12.77
N ILE A 69 -16.44 7.84 13.16
CA ILE A 69 -17.91 7.78 13.22
C ILE A 69 -18.46 7.37 11.85
N GLY A 70 -19.34 6.38 11.83
CA GLY A 70 -19.92 5.80 10.61
C GLY A 70 -19.09 4.69 9.97
N GLN A 71 -17.89 4.38 10.48
CA GLN A 71 -17.08 3.26 10.00
C GLN A 71 -17.77 1.93 10.30
N GLU A 72 -17.81 1.05 9.32
CA GLU A 72 -18.48 -0.24 9.41
C GLU A 72 -17.45 -1.33 9.71
N LEU A 73 -17.56 -1.94 10.90
CA LEU A 73 -16.70 -3.04 11.35
C LEU A 73 -17.46 -4.36 11.23
N THR A 74 -16.87 -5.32 10.53
CA THR A 74 -17.32 -6.71 10.52
C THR A 74 -17.06 -7.34 11.88
N ILE A 75 -18.01 -8.12 12.40
CA ILE A 75 -17.94 -8.80 13.68
C ILE A 75 -18.05 -10.31 13.43
N GLN A 76 -16.99 -11.05 13.74
CA GLN A 76 -16.96 -12.52 13.69
C GLN A 76 -16.44 -13.08 15.02
N THR A 77 -17.31 -13.72 15.79
CA THR A 77 -16.94 -14.28 17.11
C THR A 77 -16.05 -15.52 17.01
N ALA A 78 -16.10 -16.24 15.88
CA ALA A 78 -15.25 -17.39 15.58
C ALA A 78 -14.06 -17.04 14.68
N TYR A 79 -13.35 -15.94 14.98
CA TYR A 79 -12.15 -15.52 14.24
C TYR A 79 -10.87 -15.87 15.01
N THR A 80 -9.94 -16.56 14.36
CA THR A 80 -8.59 -16.80 14.92
C THR A 80 -7.60 -15.87 14.23
N PRO A 81 -6.93 -14.96 14.97
CA PRO A 81 -5.85 -14.14 14.43
C PRO A 81 -4.81 -15.02 13.73
N SER A 82 -4.43 -14.64 12.51
CA SER A 82 -3.35 -15.32 11.81
C SER A 82 -2.02 -14.80 12.34
N ASN A 83 -1.05 -15.69 12.60
CA ASN A 83 0.35 -15.28 12.74
C ASN A 83 0.78 -14.63 11.43
N TYR A 84 0.83 -13.29 11.40
CA TYR A 84 1.01 -12.42 10.25
C TYR A 84 1.77 -13.07 9.08
N GLN A 85 1.04 -13.46 8.04
CA GLN A 85 1.59 -13.89 6.76
C GLN A 85 1.35 -12.78 5.74
N TRP A 86 2.29 -12.58 4.81
CA TRP A 86 2.14 -11.56 3.75
C TRP A 86 0.80 -11.69 3.00
N SER A 87 0.26 -12.92 2.86
CA SER A 87 -1.03 -13.19 2.23
C SER A 87 -2.21 -12.46 2.89
N GLU A 88 -2.07 -12.11 4.16
CA GLU A 88 -3.09 -11.43 4.95
C GLU A 88 -3.02 -9.91 4.81
N ARG A 89 -1.85 -9.33 4.45
CA ARG A 89 -1.72 -7.86 4.27
C ARG A 89 -2.68 -7.33 3.22
N GLY A 90 -2.84 -8.04 2.10
CA GLY A 90 -3.79 -7.68 1.06
C GLY A 90 -5.25 -7.69 1.56
N LYS A 91 -5.62 -8.70 2.35
CA LYS A 91 -6.95 -8.77 2.98
C LYS A 91 -7.15 -7.66 4.01
N GLN A 92 -6.14 -7.33 4.81
CA GLN A 92 -6.21 -6.21 5.75
C GLN A 92 -6.43 -4.89 5.01
N ILE A 93 -5.70 -4.63 3.92
CA ILE A 93 -5.91 -3.47 3.04
C ILE A 93 -7.36 -3.45 2.51
N ALA A 94 -7.84 -4.58 1.99
CA ALA A 94 -9.19 -4.70 1.44
C ALA A 94 -10.29 -4.47 2.49
N ASN A 95 -10.16 -5.10 3.66
CA ASN A 95 -11.14 -4.98 4.75
C ASN A 95 -11.13 -3.56 5.33
N TYR A 96 -9.96 -2.95 5.48
CA TYR A 96 -9.86 -1.56 5.93
C TYR A 96 -10.52 -0.62 4.92
N ALA A 97 -10.28 -0.80 3.62
CA ALA A 97 -10.97 -0.05 2.58
C ALA A 97 -12.49 -0.21 2.67
N LYS A 98 -12.97 -1.45 2.82
CA LYS A 98 -14.39 -1.79 2.89
C LYS A 98 -15.07 -1.12 4.09
N SER A 99 -14.37 -0.98 5.21
CA SER A 99 -14.90 -0.35 6.43
C SER A 99 -15.31 1.12 6.24
N PHE A 100 -14.81 1.78 5.19
CA PHE A 100 -15.20 3.14 4.84
C PHE A 100 -16.45 3.23 3.94
N THR A 101 -17.14 2.12 3.67
CA THR A 101 -18.41 2.15 2.92
C THR A 101 -19.38 3.14 3.59
N GLY A 102 -20.07 3.94 2.77
CA GLY A 102 -20.97 5.00 3.24
C GLY A 102 -20.32 6.36 3.48
N PHE A 103 -18.99 6.46 3.54
CA PHE A 103 -18.31 7.74 3.72
C PHE A 103 -18.51 8.64 2.50
N LYS A 104 -18.61 9.95 2.74
CA LYS A 104 -18.89 10.94 1.69
C LYS A 104 -17.82 10.93 0.59
N LYS A 105 -18.25 11.07 -0.67
CA LYS A 105 -17.35 11.44 -1.75
C LYS A 105 -17.07 12.94 -1.75
N THR A 106 -15.80 13.33 -1.73
CA THR A 106 -15.38 14.73 -1.84
C THR A 106 -14.15 14.84 -2.73
N ALA A 107 -14.25 15.59 -3.83
CA ALA A 107 -13.16 15.75 -4.80
C ALA A 107 -11.93 16.40 -4.17
N GLY A 108 -10.75 15.82 -4.39
CA GLY A 108 -9.48 16.29 -3.86
C GLY A 108 -9.21 15.91 -2.39
N GLU A 109 -10.21 15.38 -1.68
CA GLU A 109 -10.08 15.00 -0.27
C GLU A 109 -9.70 13.52 -0.11
N GLU A 110 -9.09 13.23 1.04
CA GLU A 110 -8.44 11.95 1.33
C GLU A 110 -8.58 11.50 2.78
N THR A 111 -9.56 12.01 3.52
CA THR A 111 -9.70 11.70 4.94
C THR A 111 -11.11 11.26 5.28
N PRO A 112 -11.29 10.38 6.27
CA PRO A 112 -12.62 9.96 6.70
C PRO A 112 -13.54 11.13 7.09
N ILE A 113 -12.97 12.20 7.68
CA ILE A 113 -13.74 13.36 8.16
C ILE A 113 -14.27 14.22 7.00
N LYS A 114 -13.44 14.44 5.98
CA LYS A 114 -13.80 15.32 4.85
C LYS A 114 -14.43 14.55 3.68
N GLY A 115 -14.28 13.23 3.66
CA GLY A 115 -14.63 12.36 2.55
C GLY A 115 -13.43 12.03 1.67
N PHE A 116 -13.72 11.22 0.65
CA PHE A 116 -12.71 10.68 -0.26
C PHE A 116 -13.10 10.91 -1.72
N ASP A 117 -12.13 11.21 -2.57
CA ASP A 117 -12.21 10.77 -3.97
C ASP A 117 -11.51 9.41 -4.16
N SER A 118 -11.57 8.82 -5.36
CA SER A 118 -10.92 7.52 -5.64
C SER A 118 -9.45 7.50 -5.21
N SER A 119 -8.71 8.55 -5.57
CA SER A 119 -7.28 8.61 -5.32
C SER A 119 -6.94 8.92 -3.85
N GLY A 120 -7.81 9.67 -3.17
CA GLY A 120 -7.73 9.92 -1.74
C GLY A 120 -8.02 8.67 -0.91
N LEU A 121 -9.01 7.86 -1.31
CA LEU A 121 -9.29 6.58 -0.64
C LEU A 121 -8.11 5.61 -0.78
N ILE A 122 -7.55 5.49 -2.00
CA ILE A 122 -6.35 4.67 -2.26
C ILE A 122 -5.18 5.13 -1.40
N HIS A 123 -4.88 6.44 -1.43
CA HIS A 123 -3.81 7.03 -0.62
C HIS A 123 -3.98 6.70 0.86
N TRP A 124 -5.17 6.99 1.40
CA TRP A 124 -5.48 6.81 2.81
C TRP A 124 -5.30 5.36 3.23
N VAL A 125 -5.94 4.42 2.54
CA VAL A 125 -5.89 3.01 2.94
C VAL A 125 -4.45 2.48 2.86
N LEU A 126 -3.74 2.72 1.75
CA LEU A 126 -2.40 2.17 1.55
C LEU A 126 -1.36 2.80 2.50
N SER A 127 -1.37 4.12 2.70
CA SER A 127 -0.43 4.80 3.60
C SER A 127 -0.63 4.38 5.06
N ARG A 128 -1.87 4.20 5.51
CA ARG A 128 -2.19 3.71 6.86
C ARG A 128 -1.75 2.26 7.06
N GLN A 129 -1.69 1.48 5.99
CA GLN A 129 -1.11 0.13 5.95
C GLN A 129 0.41 0.14 5.73
N LYS A 130 1.06 1.29 6.00
CA LYS A 130 2.50 1.53 5.89
C LYS A 130 3.07 1.26 4.51
N VAL A 131 2.25 1.31 3.45
CA VAL A 131 2.75 1.25 2.07
C VAL A 131 3.33 2.63 1.74
N PRO A 132 4.64 2.75 1.45
CA PRO A 132 5.29 4.04 1.28
C PRO A 132 5.01 4.60 -0.11
N ILE A 133 3.95 5.40 -0.21
CA ILE A 133 3.50 6.06 -1.45
C ILE A 133 3.21 7.53 -1.19
N ASP A 134 3.49 8.37 -2.18
CA ASP A 134 3.08 9.76 -2.19
C ASP A 134 1.58 9.89 -2.51
N ARG A 135 1.00 11.06 -2.16
CA ARG A 135 -0.34 11.43 -2.61
C ARG A 135 -0.35 11.71 -4.11
N LEU A 136 -0.93 10.80 -4.90
CA LEU A 136 -1.03 10.92 -6.36
C LEU A 136 -2.47 10.94 -6.86
N SER A 137 -2.67 11.37 -8.11
CA SER A 137 -3.93 11.14 -8.83
C SER A 137 -4.12 9.66 -9.17
N VAL A 138 -5.32 9.28 -9.65
CA VAL A 138 -5.57 7.90 -10.13
C VAL A 138 -4.61 7.50 -11.27
N GLU A 139 -4.26 8.43 -12.15
CA GLU A 139 -3.29 8.18 -13.22
C GLU A 139 -1.87 8.03 -12.67
N GLY A 140 -1.50 8.85 -11.68
CA GLY A 140 -0.20 8.73 -11.01
C GLY A 140 -0.04 7.37 -10.34
N TYR A 141 -1.06 6.91 -9.62
CA TYR A 141 -1.06 5.55 -9.06
C TYR A 141 -0.94 4.50 -10.16
N TYR A 142 -1.74 4.57 -11.22
CA TYR A 142 -1.67 3.60 -12.32
C TYR A 142 -0.26 3.47 -12.93
N LYS A 143 0.44 4.60 -13.14
CA LYS A 143 1.82 4.59 -13.67
C LYS A 143 2.83 4.01 -12.69
N GLN A 144 2.70 4.33 -11.40
CA GLN A 144 3.62 3.89 -10.37
C GLN A 144 3.44 2.40 -9.99
N GLY A 145 2.20 1.91 -10.01
CA GLY A 145 1.86 0.56 -9.56
C GLY A 145 2.45 -0.55 -10.45
N MET A 146 2.66 -1.72 -9.87
CA MET A 146 3.18 -2.89 -10.61
C MET A 146 2.06 -3.69 -11.24
N ASP A 147 2.20 -4.04 -12.52
CA ASP A 147 1.23 -4.88 -13.22
C ASP A 147 1.04 -6.26 -12.55
N THR A 148 -0.21 -6.71 -12.46
CA THR A 148 -0.55 -8.06 -12.02
C THR A 148 -1.72 -8.63 -12.82
N ASN A 149 -1.54 -9.86 -13.32
CA ASN A 149 -2.60 -10.61 -14.01
C ASN A 149 -3.32 -11.59 -13.09
N THR A 150 -2.91 -11.67 -11.81
CA THR A 150 -3.52 -12.52 -10.79
C THR A 150 -3.87 -11.66 -9.58
N PRO A 151 -4.85 -10.74 -9.72
CA PRO A 151 -5.15 -9.77 -8.68
C PRO A 151 -5.68 -10.44 -7.42
N LYS A 152 -5.31 -9.88 -6.27
CA LYS A 152 -5.71 -10.33 -4.94
C LYS A 152 -6.37 -9.19 -4.19
N ALA A 153 -7.13 -9.54 -3.16
CA ALA A 153 -7.64 -8.55 -2.22
C ALA A 153 -6.51 -7.60 -1.79
N GLY A 154 -6.77 -6.30 -1.85
CA GLY A 154 -5.81 -5.24 -1.52
C GLY A 154 -5.03 -4.67 -2.71
N ASP A 155 -5.03 -5.35 -3.87
CA ASP A 155 -4.56 -4.75 -5.11
C ASP A 155 -5.48 -3.59 -5.55
N VAL A 156 -4.97 -2.69 -6.38
CA VAL A 156 -5.75 -1.55 -6.89
C VAL A 156 -6.24 -1.88 -8.30
N ILE A 157 -7.55 -1.76 -8.50
CA ILE A 157 -8.20 -1.88 -9.81
C ILE A 157 -8.36 -0.50 -10.45
N PHE A 158 -8.02 -0.40 -11.73
CA PHE A 158 -8.14 0.80 -12.55
C PHE A 158 -9.09 0.53 -13.71
N PHE A 159 -9.95 1.49 -14.02
CA PHE A 159 -10.84 1.44 -15.16
C PHE A 159 -10.39 2.45 -16.20
N LEU A 160 -10.02 1.94 -17.38
CA LEU A 160 -9.50 2.72 -18.49
C LEU A 160 -10.52 2.82 -19.62
N GLU A 161 -10.47 3.94 -20.36
CA GLU A 161 -11.16 4.03 -21.64
C GLU A 161 -10.60 2.97 -22.60
N LYS A 162 -11.48 2.21 -23.29
CA LYS A 162 -11.05 1.12 -24.18
C LYS A 162 -10.15 1.66 -25.30
N GLY A 163 -8.98 1.06 -25.47
CA GLY A 163 -7.99 1.48 -26.48
C GLY A 163 -7.20 2.74 -26.10
N SER A 164 -7.22 3.15 -24.83
CA SER A 164 -6.53 4.33 -24.31
C SER A 164 -5.85 4.03 -22.97
N SER A 165 -4.81 4.78 -22.62
CA SER A 165 -4.17 4.76 -21.28
C SER A 165 -4.88 5.66 -20.27
N LYS A 166 -5.97 6.33 -20.67
CA LYS A 166 -6.69 7.27 -19.82
C LYS A 166 -7.48 6.53 -18.74
N VAL A 167 -7.04 6.73 -17.50
CA VAL A 167 -7.70 6.21 -16.29
C VAL A 167 -8.92 7.07 -15.96
N VAL A 168 -10.09 6.43 -15.88
CA VAL A 168 -11.37 7.06 -15.55
C VAL A 168 -11.60 7.07 -14.04
N THR A 169 -11.38 5.94 -13.39
CA THR A 169 -11.52 5.78 -11.94
C THR A 169 -10.73 4.58 -11.47
N ALA A 170 -10.57 4.48 -10.16
CA ALA A 170 -9.85 3.39 -9.52
C ALA A 170 -10.50 3.06 -8.17
N GLY A 171 -10.17 1.89 -7.65
CA GLY A 171 -10.63 1.41 -6.34
C GLY A 171 -9.74 0.29 -5.81
N ILE A 172 -10.03 -0.17 -4.61
CA ILE A 172 -9.28 -1.25 -3.95
C ILE A 172 -10.04 -2.56 -4.17
N TYR A 173 -9.38 -3.54 -4.78
CA TYR A 173 -9.96 -4.83 -5.12
C TYR A 173 -10.20 -5.66 -3.87
N LEU A 174 -11.39 -6.27 -3.77
CA LEU A 174 -11.80 -7.12 -2.66
C LEU A 174 -11.71 -8.62 -2.98
N GLY A 175 -11.48 -8.98 -4.25
CA GLY A 175 -11.67 -10.34 -4.73
C GLY A 175 -13.06 -10.54 -5.35
N GLY A 176 -13.27 -11.66 -6.05
CA GLY A 176 -14.59 -12.04 -6.56
C GLY A 176 -15.27 -10.98 -7.43
N ASN A 177 -14.51 -10.26 -8.28
CA ASN A 177 -15.00 -9.14 -9.09
C ASN A 177 -15.52 -7.92 -8.31
N GLN A 178 -15.28 -7.84 -7.00
CA GLN A 178 -15.70 -6.74 -6.15
C GLN A 178 -14.55 -5.78 -5.84
N PHE A 179 -14.87 -4.51 -5.63
CA PHE A 179 -13.92 -3.48 -5.25
C PHE A 179 -14.60 -2.35 -4.49
N VAL A 180 -13.83 -1.60 -3.71
CA VAL A 180 -14.29 -0.40 -3.00
C VAL A 180 -13.88 0.83 -3.80
N ASN A 181 -14.83 1.72 -4.08
CA ASN A 181 -14.54 2.98 -4.78
C ASN A 181 -15.36 4.15 -4.22
N SER A 182 -14.80 5.36 -4.35
CA SER A 182 -15.44 6.65 -4.04
C SER A 182 -15.40 7.59 -5.25
N GLY A 183 -15.39 6.99 -6.44
CA GLY A 183 -15.08 7.67 -7.69
C GLY A 183 -16.29 7.91 -8.58
N TYR A 184 -16.10 7.60 -9.86
CA TYR A 184 -17.08 7.85 -10.90
C TYR A 184 -18.34 7.00 -10.67
N GLY A 185 -19.53 7.63 -10.69
CA GLY A 185 -20.81 6.95 -10.47
C GLY A 185 -21.17 6.61 -9.01
N ALA A 186 -20.58 7.29 -8.03
CA ALA A 186 -20.91 7.16 -6.61
C ALA A 186 -20.94 8.53 -5.90
N GLU A 187 -21.82 8.69 -4.91
CA GLU A 187 -21.91 9.85 -4.00
C GLU A 187 -21.24 9.58 -2.64
N THR A 188 -20.98 8.30 -2.36
CA THR A 188 -20.29 7.78 -1.17
C THR A 188 -19.27 6.73 -1.58
N VAL A 189 -18.40 6.32 -0.67
CA VAL A 189 -17.61 5.10 -0.80
C VAL A 189 -18.58 3.90 -0.88
N GLN A 190 -18.41 3.05 -1.88
CA GLN A 190 -19.28 1.89 -2.11
C GLN A 190 -18.47 0.66 -2.50
N VAL A 191 -18.97 -0.50 -2.10
CA VAL A 191 -18.59 -1.77 -2.72
C VAL A 191 -19.32 -1.89 -4.06
N ARG A 192 -18.58 -2.11 -5.13
CA ARG A 192 -19.06 -2.23 -6.50
C ARG A 192 -18.53 -3.51 -7.14
N SER A 193 -19.10 -3.88 -8.28
CA SER A 193 -18.65 -5.02 -9.07
C SER A 193 -18.26 -4.65 -10.49
N THR A 194 -17.20 -5.29 -11.00
CA THR A 194 -16.70 -5.06 -12.38
C THR A 194 -17.72 -5.47 -13.44
N ILE A 195 -18.65 -6.36 -13.11
CA ILE A 195 -19.71 -6.83 -14.02
C ILE A 195 -20.91 -5.89 -14.09
N GLU A 196 -20.98 -4.87 -13.24
CA GLU A 196 -22.03 -3.86 -13.37
C GLU A 196 -21.93 -3.18 -14.73
N LYS A 197 -23.08 -2.96 -15.38
CA LYS A 197 -23.17 -2.34 -16.72
C LYS A 197 -22.32 -1.09 -16.86
N TYR A 198 -22.22 -0.32 -15.79
CA TYR A 198 -21.45 0.91 -15.72
C TYR A 198 -19.93 0.69 -15.86
N PHE A 199 -19.39 -0.36 -15.27
CA PHE A 199 -17.95 -0.66 -15.29
C PHE A 199 -17.57 -1.57 -16.46
N ALA A 200 -18.48 -2.43 -16.92
CA ALA A 200 -18.26 -3.35 -18.04
C ALA A 200 -17.93 -2.67 -19.39
N GLN A 201 -18.19 -1.37 -19.51
CA GLN A 201 -17.83 -0.58 -20.69
C GLN A 201 -16.33 -0.21 -20.73
N TYR A 202 -15.63 -0.25 -19.60
CA TYR A 202 -14.21 0.09 -19.47
C TYR A 202 -13.32 -1.15 -19.52
N GLN A 203 -12.03 -0.94 -19.74
CA GLN A 203 -11.00 -1.96 -19.56
C GLN A 203 -10.53 -1.93 -18.10
N ALA A 204 -10.65 -3.05 -17.40
CA ALA A 204 -10.16 -3.19 -16.03
C ALA A 204 -8.72 -3.69 -16.05
N GLU A 205 -7.84 -2.98 -15.36
CA GLU A 205 -6.45 -3.37 -15.14
C GLU A 205 -6.12 -3.33 -13.65
N TYR A 206 -5.14 -4.11 -13.23
CA TYR A 206 -4.82 -4.29 -11.82
C TYR A 206 -3.35 -3.97 -11.56
N LYS A 207 -3.11 -3.18 -10.52
CA LYS A 207 -1.76 -2.92 -10.02
C LYS A 207 -1.63 -3.36 -8.57
N THR A 208 -0.47 -3.93 -8.24
CA THR A 208 -0.11 -4.26 -6.87
C THR A 208 0.92 -3.28 -6.31
N TYR A 209 0.75 -2.93 -5.04
CA TYR A 209 1.70 -2.13 -4.24
C TYR A 209 2.30 -2.93 -3.07
N THR A 210 1.84 -4.17 -2.91
CA THR A 210 2.32 -5.12 -1.91
C THR A 210 2.66 -6.41 -2.65
N PRO A 211 3.79 -6.47 -3.38
CA PRO A 211 4.12 -7.63 -4.18
C PRO A 211 4.34 -8.86 -3.29
N LYS A 212 4.12 -10.05 -3.87
CA LYS A 212 4.19 -11.31 -3.13
C LYS A 212 5.56 -11.51 -2.49
N GLY A 213 5.53 -11.83 -1.20
CA GLY A 213 6.71 -12.23 -0.45
C GLY A 213 7.55 -11.06 0.04
N GLU A 214 6.93 -9.93 0.37
CA GLU A 214 7.56 -8.93 1.23
C GLU A 214 7.33 -9.24 2.70
N HIS A 215 8.36 -9.02 3.51
CA HIS A 215 8.29 -9.05 4.97
C HIS A 215 8.93 -7.79 5.52
N VAL A 216 8.22 -7.10 6.42
CA VAL A 216 8.76 -5.95 7.14
C VAL A 216 9.31 -6.46 8.45
N VAL A 217 10.61 -6.23 8.70
CA VAL A 217 11.30 -6.69 9.91
C VAL A 217 10.65 -6.07 11.15
N GLN A 218 10.25 -6.93 12.08
CA GLN A 218 9.70 -6.60 13.39
C GLN A 218 10.82 -6.49 14.44
N ASN A 219 10.46 -5.96 15.61
CA ASN A 219 11.42 -5.77 16.70
C ASN A 219 12.03 -7.12 17.13
N ASN A 220 13.36 -7.16 17.26
CA ASN A 220 14.16 -8.34 17.62
C ASN A 220 14.12 -9.52 16.64
N GLU A 221 13.57 -9.37 15.43
CA GLU A 221 13.68 -10.43 14.43
C GLU A 221 15.12 -10.57 13.91
N THR A 222 15.48 -11.82 13.60
CA THR A 222 16.76 -12.17 12.99
C THR A 222 16.53 -12.79 11.63
N LEU A 223 17.54 -12.79 10.76
CA LEU A 223 17.45 -13.55 9.50
C LEU A 223 17.10 -15.01 9.72
N LYS A 224 17.56 -15.62 10.82
CA LYS A 224 17.24 -17.01 11.15
C LYS A 224 15.77 -17.19 11.49
N SER A 225 15.19 -16.34 12.35
CA SER A 225 13.77 -16.44 12.70
C SER A 225 12.87 -16.23 11.48
N ILE A 226 13.22 -15.29 10.61
CA ILE A 226 12.50 -15.02 9.35
C ILE A 226 12.63 -16.21 8.39
N SER A 227 13.85 -16.74 8.22
CA SER A 227 14.13 -17.94 7.43
C SER A 227 13.27 -19.12 7.86
N ASP A 228 13.20 -19.38 9.17
CA ASP A 228 12.42 -20.48 9.74
C ASP A 228 10.91 -20.27 9.54
N ASN A 229 10.41 -19.05 9.70
CA ASN A 229 8.99 -18.71 9.51
C ASN A 229 8.52 -18.91 8.05
N TYR A 230 9.38 -18.59 7.08
CA TYR A 230 9.01 -18.64 5.66
C TYR A 230 9.51 -19.90 4.93
N GLY A 231 10.32 -20.74 5.58
CA GLY A 231 10.93 -21.91 4.93
C GLY A 231 11.89 -21.54 3.79
N VAL A 232 12.55 -20.38 3.88
CA VAL A 232 13.51 -19.87 2.89
C VAL A 232 14.86 -19.68 3.56
N SER A 233 15.95 -20.20 2.99
CA SER A 233 17.26 -20.11 3.64
C SER A 233 17.75 -18.67 3.83
N VAL A 234 18.49 -18.44 4.92
CA VAL A 234 19.16 -17.16 5.21
C VAL A 234 19.96 -16.65 4.01
N ASP A 235 20.78 -17.50 3.38
CA ASP A 235 21.56 -17.13 2.19
C ASP A 235 20.70 -16.64 1.04
N THR A 236 19.52 -17.24 0.85
CA THR A 236 18.58 -16.84 -0.19
C THR A 236 17.99 -15.47 0.12
N ILE A 237 17.59 -15.22 1.38
CA ILE A 237 17.08 -13.91 1.82
C ILE A 237 18.15 -12.83 1.63
N LYS A 238 19.39 -13.09 2.05
CA LYS A 238 20.50 -12.14 1.90
C LYS A 238 20.76 -11.78 0.43
N LYS A 239 20.92 -12.79 -0.44
CA LYS A 239 21.19 -12.59 -1.87
C LYS A 239 20.06 -11.86 -2.59
N ARG A 240 18.80 -12.14 -2.24
CA ARG A 240 17.63 -11.47 -2.84
C ARG A 240 17.54 -9.99 -2.51
N ASN A 241 18.06 -9.60 -1.34
CA ASN A 241 17.95 -8.25 -0.82
C ASN A 241 19.28 -7.47 -0.84
N ALA A 242 20.35 -8.08 -1.36
CA ALA A 242 21.71 -7.56 -1.29
C ALA A 242 22.11 -7.10 0.13
N LEU A 243 21.76 -7.90 1.15
CA LEU A 243 22.08 -7.55 2.53
C LEU A 243 23.61 -7.65 2.75
N PRO A 244 24.27 -6.56 3.17
CA PRO A 244 25.72 -6.57 3.36
C PRO A 244 26.14 -7.33 4.62
N THR A 245 25.25 -7.45 5.61
CA THR A 245 25.49 -8.14 6.88
C THR A 245 24.27 -8.97 7.28
N ASP A 246 24.38 -9.69 8.40
CA ASP A 246 23.24 -10.41 8.99
C ASP A 246 22.36 -9.52 9.89
N SER A 247 22.80 -8.29 10.14
CA SER A 247 22.07 -7.32 10.95
C SER A 247 20.87 -6.78 10.17
N LEU A 248 19.72 -6.74 10.84
CA LEU A 248 18.47 -6.21 10.29
C LEU A 248 18.06 -4.94 11.05
N MET A 249 17.44 -4.02 10.32
CA MET A 249 16.82 -2.83 10.91
C MET A 249 15.33 -3.06 11.06
N GLN A 250 14.75 -2.69 12.21
CA GLN A 250 13.30 -2.71 12.37
C GLN A 250 12.66 -1.82 11.29
N GLY A 251 11.63 -2.33 10.62
CA GLY A 251 10.97 -1.65 9.50
C GLY A 251 11.60 -1.94 8.13
N GLN A 252 12.71 -2.66 8.06
CA GLN A 252 13.34 -3.04 6.80
C GLN A 252 12.48 -3.99 5.99
N TYR A 253 12.31 -3.68 4.70
CA TYR A 253 11.58 -4.52 3.76
C TYR A 253 12.49 -5.62 3.21
N LEU A 254 12.14 -6.87 3.44
CA LEU A 254 12.83 -8.03 2.90
C LEU A 254 11.95 -8.74 1.87
N GLN A 255 12.53 -9.05 0.73
CA GLN A 255 11.99 -9.99 -0.23
C GLN A 255 12.31 -11.42 0.18
N ILE A 256 11.23 -12.19 0.32
CA ILE A 256 11.22 -13.57 0.78
C ILE A 256 11.02 -14.54 -0.37
N TYR A 257 10.10 -14.30 -1.32
CA TYR A 257 9.71 -15.31 -2.32
C TYR A 257 10.01 -14.96 -3.78
N SER A 258 9.97 -13.69 -4.18
CA SER A 258 10.05 -13.30 -5.59
C SER A 258 11.46 -12.91 -6.02
N SER A 259 11.80 -13.22 -7.28
CA SER A 259 12.98 -12.73 -7.99
C SER A 259 12.67 -12.61 -9.49
N PRO A 260 13.06 -11.48 -10.14
CA PRO A 260 13.53 -10.25 -9.52
C PRO A 260 12.39 -9.51 -8.80
N LEU A 261 12.82 -8.74 -7.79
CA LEU A 261 12.05 -7.70 -7.13
C LEU A 261 11.60 -6.70 -8.20
N TYR A 262 10.34 -6.27 -8.27
CA TYR A 262 9.91 -5.15 -9.13
C TYR A 262 10.15 -5.33 -10.66
N PRO A 263 9.11 -5.24 -11.52
CA PRO A 263 9.20 -5.70 -12.90
C PRO A 263 10.03 -4.85 -13.88
N PHE A 264 10.87 -3.91 -13.43
CA PHE A 264 11.59 -2.96 -14.32
C PHE A 264 13.07 -3.27 -14.50
N TYR A 265 13.58 -4.34 -13.88
CA TYR A 265 14.96 -4.82 -14.09
C TYR A 265 15.08 -5.72 -15.33
N ALA A 266 14.46 -5.31 -16.44
CA ALA A 266 14.38 -6.11 -17.66
C ALA A 266 15.57 -5.91 -18.60
N ASN A 267 16.56 -5.07 -18.27
CA ASN A 267 17.80 -4.97 -19.04
C ASN A 267 18.95 -5.64 -18.28
N GLN A 268 19.05 -6.97 -18.46
CA GLN A 268 20.23 -7.76 -18.12
C GLN A 268 21.39 -7.40 -19.05
N GLU A 269 22.11 -6.33 -18.75
CA GLU A 269 23.54 -6.28 -19.11
C GLU A 269 24.34 -6.78 -17.90
N ALA A 270 25.08 -7.88 -18.08
CA ALA A 270 25.92 -8.50 -17.05
C ALA A 270 27.01 -7.57 -16.47
N SER A 271 27.21 -6.38 -17.05
CA SER A 271 28.18 -5.38 -16.58
C SER A 271 27.70 -4.54 -15.39
N TYR A 272 26.57 -4.88 -14.75
CA TYR A 272 25.94 -4.04 -13.71
C TYR A 272 25.53 -4.76 -12.41
N ASP A 273 26.14 -5.90 -12.08
CA ASP A 273 25.78 -6.67 -10.87
C ASP A 273 25.74 -5.82 -9.59
N ARG A 274 26.69 -4.90 -9.43
CA ARG A 274 26.78 -4.04 -8.23
C ARG A 274 25.77 -2.88 -8.24
N ALA A 275 25.39 -2.36 -9.40
CA ALA A 275 24.29 -1.39 -9.52
C ALA A 275 22.96 -2.03 -9.10
N TYR A 276 22.78 -3.30 -9.50
CA TYR A 276 21.61 -4.07 -9.14
C TYR A 276 21.55 -4.33 -7.63
N ASP A 277 22.67 -4.64 -6.99
CA ASP A 277 22.74 -4.81 -5.54
C ASP A 277 22.47 -3.51 -4.77
N VAL A 278 22.96 -2.35 -5.25
CA VAL A 278 22.58 -1.03 -4.70
C VAL A 278 21.08 -0.86 -4.73
N ILE A 279 20.46 -1.15 -5.86
CA ILE A 279 19.02 -0.95 -6.01
C ILE A 279 18.22 -1.92 -5.13
N LYS A 280 18.59 -3.21 -5.08
CA LYS A 280 17.96 -4.19 -4.16
C LYS A 280 18.04 -3.70 -2.73
N TYR A 281 19.22 -3.27 -2.30
CA TYR A 281 19.44 -2.81 -0.93
C TYR A 281 18.65 -1.52 -0.65
N ALA A 282 18.70 -0.55 -1.56
CA ALA A 282 17.93 0.69 -1.49
C ALA A 282 16.42 0.44 -1.34
N TYR A 283 15.90 -0.58 -2.04
CA TYR A 283 14.50 -0.98 -1.92
C TYR A 283 14.14 -1.50 -0.52
N THR A 284 15.08 -2.15 0.18
CA THR A 284 14.85 -2.60 1.57
C THR A 284 14.61 -1.44 2.53
N LEU A 285 15.07 -0.24 2.17
CA LEU A 285 14.97 0.97 2.97
C LEU A 285 13.67 1.74 2.74
N ARG A 286 12.74 1.24 1.91
CA ARG A 286 11.44 1.91 1.70
C ARG A 286 10.70 2.12 3.02
N GLY A 287 10.05 3.26 3.16
CA GLY A 287 9.31 3.65 4.35
C GLY A 287 10.16 4.18 5.52
N PHE A 288 11.49 4.09 5.45
CA PHE A 288 12.34 4.80 6.42
C PHE A 288 12.21 6.31 6.25
N THR A 289 12.17 7.04 7.36
CA THR A 289 11.76 8.44 7.43
C THR A 289 12.78 9.39 6.83
N TYR A 290 12.29 10.54 6.38
CA TYR A 290 13.16 11.64 5.96
C TYR A 290 13.56 12.50 7.15
N VAL A 291 14.85 12.83 7.25
CA VAL A 291 15.37 13.87 8.15
C VAL A 291 16.48 14.64 7.43
N PHE A 292 16.37 15.96 7.38
CA PHE A 292 17.32 16.83 6.66
C PHE A 292 18.74 16.72 7.25
N GLY A 293 19.76 16.55 6.41
CA GLY A 293 21.16 16.43 6.82
C GLY A 293 21.57 15.01 7.26
N GLU A 294 20.62 14.15 7.60
CA GLU A 294 20.87 12.82 8.13
C GLU A 294 21.08 11.77 7.04
N TYR A 295 21.71 10.66 7.43
CA TYR A 295 21.97 9.51 6.56
C TYR A 295 21.85 8.16 7.28
N ASP A 296 21.53 8.14 8.57
CA ASP A 296 21.28 6.91 9.32
C ASP A 296 19.80 6.53 9.18
N PRO A 297 19.45 5.39 8.56
CA PRO A 297 18.05 4.99 8.40
C PRO A 297 17.27 5.02 9.71
N MET A 298 17.87 4.62 10.83
CA MET A 298 17.16 4.54 12.11
C MET A 298 16.81 5.91 12.71
N ILE A 299 17.50 6.97 12.28
CA ILE A 299 17.18 8.37 12.63
C ILE A 299 16.30 8.98 11.51
N GLY A 300 16.74 8.78 10.27
CA GLY A 300 16.12 9.23 9.03
C GLY A 300 17.19 9.64 8.01
N MET A 301 16.78 9.84 6.75
CA MET A 301 17.71 10.16 5.67
C MET A 301 17.18 11.28 4.79
N ASP A 302 18.02 12.29 4.52
CA ASP A 302 17.75 13.21 3.41
C ASP A 302 18.00 12.51 2.06
N CYS A 303 17.76 13.21 0.95
CA CYS A 303 17.92 12.62 -0.38
C CYS A 303 19.35 12.15 -0.64
N SER A 304 20.33 13.00 -0.34
CA SER A 304 21.75 12.71 -0.51
C SER A 304 22.31 11.74 0.52
N GLY A 305 21.78 11.75 1.75
CA GLY A 305 22.10 10.81 2.82
C GLY A 305 21.63 9.40 2.49
N PHE A 306 20.45 9.27 1.87
CA PHE A 306 19.97 7.99 1.33
C PHE A 306 20.88 7.44 0.23
N ILE A 307 21.30 8.28 -0.73
CA ILE A 307 22.26 7.86 -1.77
C ILE A 307 23.58 7.40 -1.12
N TYR A 308 24.14 8.21 -0.21
CA TYR A 308 25.37 7.89 0.49
C TYR A 308 25.27 6.55 1.23
N TRP A 309 24.21 6.34 2.00
CA TRP A 309 23.99 5.11 2.74
C TRP A 309 23.89 3.89 1.83
N ALA A 310 23.01 3.93 0.83
CA ALA A 310 22.79 2.80 -0.07
C ALA A 310 24.07 2.41 -0.84
N MET A 311 24.85 3.39 -1.29
CA MET A 311 26.12 3.18 -1.99
C MET A 311 27.19 2.62 -1.04
N LYS A 312 27.35 3.21 0.15
CA LYS A 312 28.34 2.80 1.16
C LYS A 312 28.12 1.36 1.62
N GLU A 313 26.88 0.98 1.88
CA GLU A 313 26.53 -0.37 2.35
C GLU A 313 26.80 -1.42 1.27
N GLN A 314 26.75 -1.05 -0.01
CA GLN A 314 27.21 -1.88 -1.11
C GLN A 314 28.68 -1.67 -1.46
N GLY A 315 29.49 -1.10 -0.55
CA GLY A 315 30.93 -0.92 -0.70
C GLY A 315 31.34 -0.04 -1.88
N ILE A 316 30.51 0.93 -2.26
CA ILE A 316 30.85 1.96 -3.26
C ILE A 316 31.34 3.20 -2.49
N SER A 317 32.55 3.65 -2.83
CA SER A 317 33.14 4.81 -2.17
C SER A 317 32.54 6.10 -2.73
N LEU A 318 31.64 6.70 -1.95
CA LEU A 318 31.05 8.01 -2.22
C LEU A 318 31.26 8.88 -0.98
N LYS A 319 31.82 10.09 -1.15
CA LYS A 319 31.90 11.04 -0.02
C LYS A 319 30.50 11.50 0.34
N ARG A 320 30.21 11.67 1.64
CA ARG A 320 28.99 12.37 2.05
C ARG A 320 29.02 13.80 1.51
N GLY A 321 27.98 14.19 0.79
CA GLY A 321 27.81 15.53 0.20
C GLY A 321 26.35 15.76 -0.14
N SER A 322 26.02 16.96 -0.60
CA SER A 322 24.66 17.36 -1.03
C SER A 322 24.29 16.80 -2.41
N ALA A 323 23.01 16.97 -2.80
CA ALA A 323 22.58 16.67 -4.17
C ALA A 323 23.36 17.49 -5.21
N ALA A 324 23.68 18.76 -4.91
CA ALA A 324 24.48 19.63 -5.77
C ALA A 324 25.95 19.18 -5.89
N ASP A 325 26.53 18.64 -4.81
CA ASP A 325 27.88 18.07 -4.84
C ASP A 325 27.92 16.86 -5.77
N TYR A 326 26.97 15.92 -5.64
CA TYR A 326 26.87 14.76 -6.52
C TYR A 326 26.61 15.16 -7.97
N TYR A 327 25.75 16.15 -8.19
CA TYR A 327 25.52 16.69 -9.51
C TYR A 327 26.81 17.25 -10.12
N SER A 328 27.62 18.00 -9.36
CA SER A 328 28.85 18.61 -9.89
C SER A 328 29.95 17.58 -10.19
N LEU A 329 29.96 16.46 -9.46
CA LEU A 329 30.98 15.42 -9.58
C LEU A 329 30.71 14.42 -10.70
N LEU A 330 29.44 14.09 -10.97
CA LEU A 330 29.10 12.98 -11.87
C LEU A 330 28.96 13.41 -13.33
N PRO A 331 29.52 12.65 -14.30
CA PRO A 331 29.30 12.86 -15.73
C PRO A 331 27.81 12.81 -16.08
N LYS A 332 27.36 13.72 -16.95
CA LYS A 332 25.95 13.80 -17.36
C LYS A 332 25.60 12.79 -18.43
N LEU A 333 24.41 12.20 -18.31
CA LEU A 333 23.91 11.19 -19.23
C LEU A 333 22.63 11.65 -19.95
N ARG A 334 22.49 11.24 -21.21
CA ARG A 334 21.23 11.34 -21.97
C ARG A 334 20.41 10.06 -21.95
N ASP A 335 21.10 8.92 -21.79
CA ASP A 335 20.51 7.59 -21.76
C ASP A 335 20.94 6.90 -20.46
N PRO A 336 20.18 7.08 -19.37
CA PRO A 336 20.53 6.52 -18.07
C PRO A 336 20.25 5.02 -18.02
N LYS A 337 21.05 4.33 -17.22
CA LYS A 337 20.81 2.94 -16.85
C LYS A 337 20.36 2.87 -15.39
N ALA A 338 19.69 1.77 -15.03
CA ALA A 338 19.31 1.53 -13.65
C ALA A 338 20.57 1.56 -12.75
N GLY A 339 20.49 2.32 -11.65
CA GLY A 339 21.60 2.59 -10.74
C GLY A 339 22.27 3.95 -10.93
N ASP A 340 22.07 4.62 -12.08
CA ASP A 340 22.48 6.01 -12.26
C ASP A 340 21.65 6.94 -11.36
N LEU A 341 22.15 8.16 -11.13
CA LEU A 341 21.42 9.15 -10.34
C LEU A 341 20.56 10.03 -11.23
N VAL A 342 19.40 10.42 -10.71
CA VAL A 342 18.53 11.44 -11.31
C VAL A 342 18.49 12.67 -10.41
N PHE A 343 18.61 13.85 -11.01
CA PHE A 343 18.72 15.12 -10.31
C PHE A 343 17.56 16.05 -10.62
N PHE A 344 17.15 16.82 -9.62
CA PHE A 344 16.06 17.79 -9.72
C PHE A 344 16.41 19.13 -9.07
N SER A 345 15.83 20.20 -9.60
CA SER A 345 15.85 21.55 -9.04
C SER A 345 14.46 21.96 -8.51
N ASP A 346 14.37 23.11 -7.83
CA ASP A 346 13.10 23.74 -7.44
C ASP A 346 12.20 22.87 -6.52
N THR A 347 12.76 21.86 -5.86
CA THR A 347 12.00 21.04 -4.89
C THR A 347 11.78 21.75 -3.55
N ASP A 348 12.55 22.80 -3.28
CA ASP A 348 12.46 23.68 -2.12
C ASP A 348 12.39 25.18 -2.49
N LEU A 349 12.02 25.51 -3.74
CA LEU A 349 11.98 26.86 -4.32
C LEU A 349 13.35 27.48 -4.68
N SER A 350 14.43 26.69 -4.65
CA SER A 350 15.75 27.10 -5.19
C SER A 350 15.91 26.73 -6.68
N GLN A 351 16.63 27.56 -7.44
CA GLN A 351 17.02 27.23 -8.84
C GLN A 351 18.24 26.30 -8.92
N GLU A 352 18.86 25.97 -7.80
CA GLU A 352 19.96 25.00 -7.74
C GLU A 352 19.45 23.55 -7.70
N ILE A 353 20.38 22.60 -7.79
CA ILE A 353 20.07 21.19 -7.58
C ILE A 353 19.72 20.96 -6.11
N THR A 354 18.50 20.53 -5.86
CA THR A 354 17.91 20.43 -4.53
C THR A 354 17.57 19.00 -4.16
N HIS A 355 17.51 18.10 -5.14
CA HIS A 355 17.07 16.73 -4.90
C HIS A 355 17.76 15.72 -5.82
N VAL A 356 17.88 14.49 -5.33
CA VAL A 356 18.53 13.37 -6.02
C VAL A 356 17.83 12.04 -5.70
N GLY A 357 17.84 11.12 -6.65
CA GLY A 357 17.36 9.74 -6.48
C GLY A 357 18.17 8.74 -7.31
N ILE A 358 17.96 7.45 -7.06
CA ILE A 358 18.55 6.36 -7.85
C ILE A 358 17.55 5.97 -8.94
N TYR A 359 17.96 6.07 -10.21
CA TYR A 359 17.14 5.67 -11.35
C TYR A 359 16.96 4.15 -11.38
N LEU A 360 15.74 3.70 -11.64
CA LEU A 360 15.34 2.30 -11.63
C LEU A 360 15.05 1.73 -13.03
N GLY A 361 15.16 2.55 -14.07
CA GLY A 361 14.64 2.22 -15.40
C GLY A 361 13.18 2.66 -15.58
N ASP A 362 12.73 2.67 -16.84
CA ASP A 362 11.34 2.97 -17.23
C ASP A 362 10.77 4.26 -16.62
N GLY A 363 11.60 5.29 -16.48
CA GLY A 363 11.16 6.57 -15.93
C GLY A 363 10.90 6.55 -14.43
N ARG A 364 11.33 5.53 -13.68
CA ARG A 364 11.17 5.46 -12.23
C ARG A 364 12.47 5.69 -11.48
N PHE A 365 12.34 6.13 -10.23
CA PHE A 365 13.48 6.35 -9.36
C PHE A 365 13.09 6.18 -7.89
N ILE A 366 14.01 5.69 -7.06
CA ILE A 366 13.86 5.62 -5.60
C ILE A 366 14.60 6.78 -4.95
N HIS A 367 13.95 7.43 -3.99
CA HIS A 367 14.45 8.62 -3.29
C HIS A 367 13.73 8.79 -1.95
N THR A 368 14.09 9.82 -1.20
CA THR A 368 13.39 10.22 0.03
C THR A 368 12.56 11.49 -0.17
N THR A 369 11.41 11.60 0.51
CA THR A 369 10.66 12.86 0.66
C THR A 369 10.27 13.08 2.12
N ARG A 370 10.00 14.35 2.47
CA ARG A 370 9.61 14.75 3.83
C ARG A 370 8.42 13.97 4.39
N ASN A 371 7.45 13.63 3.56
CA ASN A 371 6.19 13.02 4.00
C ASN A 371 6.25 11.49 4.03
N THR A 372 6.81 10.90 2.98
CA THR A 372 6.72 9.44 2.73
C THR A 372 8.01 8.71 3.13
N GLY A 373 9.11 9.44 3.32
CA GLY A 373 10.42 8.84 3.51
C GLY A 373 10.92 8.21 2.21
N VAL A 374 11.65 7.10 2.30
CA VAL A 374 12.16 6.38 1.12
C VAL A 374 11.01 5.73 0.34
N HIS A 375 10.84 6.07 -0.93
CA HIS A 375 9.83 5.47 -1.81
C HIS A 375 10.20 5.66 -3.29
N ILE A 376 9.40 5.06 -4.17
CA ILE A 376 9.57 5.11 -5.62
C ILE A 376 8.64 6.16 -6.21
N SER A 377 9.15 7.00 -7.09
CA SER A 377 8.37 7.95 -7.87
C SER A 377 8.56 7.75 -9.38
N ASP A 378 7.69 8.39 -10.15
CA ASP A 378 7.67 8.37 -11.61
C ASP A 378 8.06 9.76 -12.16
N LEU A 379 9.03 9.78 -13.09
CA LEU A 379 9.56 10.99 -13.71
C LEU A 379 8.53 11.70 -14.60
N THR A 380 7.53 10.98 -15.11
CA THR A 380 6.47 11.57 -15.94
C THR A 380 5.37 12.23 -15.10
N SER A 381 5.41 12.08 -13.77
CA SER A 381 4.49 12.80 -12.88
C SER A 381 4.61 14.32 -13.08
N SER A 382 3.48 15.03 -12.95
CA SER A 382 3.47 16.49 -13.18
C SER A 382 4.43 17.26 -12.28
N TYR A 383 4.79 16.73 -11.11
CA TYR A 383 5.73 17.36 -10.20
C TYR A 383 7.17 17.14 -10.66
N PHE A 384 7.60 15.89 -10.82
CA PHE A 384 9.00 15.58 -11.14
C PHE A 384 9.38 15.93 -12.57
N ASN A 385 8.47 15.82 -13.54
CA ASN A 385 8.74 16.21 -14.93
C ASN A 385 9.17 17.68 -15.04
N LYS A 386 8.50 18.58 -14.30
CA LYS A 386 8.79 20.02 -14.32
C LYS A 386 10.10 20.40 -13.63
N LYS A 387 10.65 19.50 -12.81
CA LYS A 387 11.79 19.73 -11.91
C LYS A 387 13.02 18.93 -12.32
N PHE A 388 12.88 18.07 -13.32
CA PHE A 388 13.95 17.22 -13.81
C PHE A 388 15.05 18.06 -14.47
N GLU A 389 16.29 17.78 -14.09
CA GLU A 389 17.46 18.50 -14.61
C GLU A 389 18.34 17.60 -15.48
N SER A 390 18.82 16.49 -14.92
CA SER A 390 19.69 15.57 -15.65
C SER A 390 19.81 14.21 -14.96
N PHE A 391 20.40 13.26 -15.67
CA PHE A 391 20.97 12.06 -15.08
C PHE A 391 22.49 12.21 -14.89
N GLY A 392 23.04 11.51 -13.90
CA GLY A 392 24.48 11.44 -13.66
C GLY A 392 24.96 10.01 -13.47
N GLN A 393 26.07 9.68 -14.14
CA GLN A 393 26.66 8.35 -14.13
C GLN A 393 27.37 8.06 -12.81
N VAL A 394 26.97 7.01 -12.11
CA VAL A 394 27.77 6.49 -10.99
C VAL A 394 28.75 5.48 -11.57
N GLN A 395 30.06 5.71 -11.40
CA GLN A 395 31.05 4.68 -11.74
C GLN A 395 31.03 3.59 -10.69
N ILE A 396 30.27 2.53 -10.95
CA ILE A 396 30.22 1.33 -10.13
C ILE A 396 31.18 0.29 -10.71
N ASN A 397 32.48 0.62 -10.73
CA ASN A 397 33.51 -0.32 -11.15
C ASN A 397 34.08 -1.05 -9.92
N ASN A 398 34.47 -2.31 -10.09
CA ASN A 398 35.21 -3.08 -9.09
C ASN A 398 36.49 -2.32 -8.74
N MET A 399 36.58 -1.80 -7.51
CA MET A 399 37.87 -1.49 -6.93
C MET A 399 38.44 -2.83 -6.43
N ASP A 400 39.22 -3.48 -7.29
CA ASP A 400 40.14 -4.56 -6.90
C ASP A 400 41.21 -4.05 -5.93
#